data_AF-F1LI89-F1
#
_entry.id   AF-F1LI89-F1
#
_cell.length_a   1.000
_cell.length_b   1.000
_cell.length_c   1.000
_cell.angle_alpha   90.00
_cell.angle_beta   90.00
_cell.angle_gamma   90.00
#
_symmetry.space_group_name_H-M   'P 1'
#
loop_
_entity.id
_entity.type
_entity.pdbx_description
1 polymer ?
#
loop_
_entity_poly.entity_id
_entity_poly.type
_entity_poly.pdbx_seq_one_letter_code
_entity_poly.pdbx_strand_id
1 'polypeptide(L)' 'MGAVRLSEMGYPCIGIPGTIDNDAPLTDSTIGFDTALNTIVEAVDKLRDTSTSHGRCSVVEVMGRDAGDLALYAGIATGA' A
#
# COMPACT_ATOMS: atom_id res chain seq x y z
N MET A 1 3.01 -21.41 5.30
CA MET A 1 3.07 -20.96 3.89
C MET A 1 2.62 -22.11 2.99
N GLY A 2 1.50 -21.96 2.26
CA GLY A 2 0.91 -23.04 1.46
C GLY A 2 1.82 -23.55 0.32
N ALA A 3 2.49 -22.64 -0.39
CA ALA A 3 3.43 -22.98 -1.47
C ALA A 3 4.59 -23.87 -1.00
N VAL A 4 5.15 -23.57 0.19
CA VAL A 4 6.23 -24.39 0.79
C VAL A 4 5.74 -25.81 1.07
N ARG A 5 4.55 -25.97 1.65
CA ARG A 5 3.97 -27.29 1.93
C ARG A 5 3.73 -28.11 0.67
N LEU A 6 3.27 -27.49 -0.41
CA LEU A 6 3.09 -28.17 -1.69
C LEU A 6 4.44 -28.61 -2.30
N SER A 7 5.47 -27.78 -2.17
CA SER A 7 6.82 -28.15 -2.61
C SER A 7 7.43 -29.29 -1.79
N GLU A 8 7.21 -29.33 -0.48
CA GLU A 8 7.59 -30.48 0.37
C GLU A 8 6.90 -31.79 -0.07
N MET A 9 5.70 -31.70 -0.66
CA MET A 9 4.95 -32.84 -1.20
C MET A 9 5.36 -33.24 -2.63
N GLY A 10 6.37 -32.58 -3.21
CA GLY A 10 6.89 -32.88 -4.55
C GLY A 10 6.29 -32.05 -5.69
N TYR A 11 5.49 -31.02 -5.39
CA TYR A 11 4.94 -30.10 -6.40
C TYR A 11 5.74 -28.79 -6.43
N PRO A 12 6.53 -28.52 -7.49
CA PRO A 12 7.32 -27.30 -7.56
C PRO A 12 6.40 -26.08 -7.57
N CYS A 13 6.57 -25.19 -6.59
CA CYS A 13 5.77 -23.98 -6.43
C CYS A 13 6.65 -22.73 -6.44
N ILE A 14 6.13 -21.64 -7.00
CA ILE A 14 6.74 -20.31 -6.96
C ILE A 14 5.75 -19.35 -6.31
N GLY A 15 6.20 -18.61 -5.30
CA GLY A 15 5.42 -17.54 -4.68
C GLY A 15 5.66 -16.21 -5.38
N ILE A 16 4.59 -15.48 -5.70
CA ILE A 16 4.67 -14.12 -6.24
C ILE A 16 4.04 -13.19 -5.20
N PRO A 17 4.75 -12.14 -4.74
CA PRO A 17 4.23 -11.24 -3.70
C PRO A 17 3.14 -10.33 -4.27
N GLY A 18 1.88 -10.68 -4.01
CA GLY A 18 0.70 -9.91 -4.42
C GLY A 18 -0.08 -9.40 -3.21
N THR A 19 0.13 -8.14 -2.85
CA THR A 19 -0.50 -7.45 -1.73
C THR A 19 -0.33 -5.94 -1.92
N ILE A 20 -1.25 -5.15 -1.36
CA ILE A 20 -1.13 -3.68 -1.34
C ILE A 20 -0.30 -3.18 -0.17
N ASP A 21 -0.10 -4.01 0.86
CA ASP A 21 0.49 -3.60 2.15
C ASP A 21 2.02 -3.41 2.07
N ASN A 22 2.65 -3.88 0.99
CA ASN A 22 4.11 -3.92 0.81
C ASN A 22 4.89 -4.68 1.89
N ASP A 23 4.25 -5.67 2.52
CA ASP A 23 4.76 -6.39 3.69
C ASP A 23 5.41 -7.74 3.34
N ALA A 24 5.70 -8.01 2.07
CA ALA A 24 6.34 -9.26 1.67
C ALA A 24 7.86 -9.17 1.88
N PRO A 25 8.47 -10.13 2.60
CA PRO A 25 9.91 -10.12 2.83
C PRO A 25 10.69 -10.40 1.54
N LEU A 26 11.93 -9.89 1.48
CA LEU A 26 12.90 -10.11 0.39
C LEU A 26 12.49 -9.52 -0.97
N THR A 27 11.51 -8.60 -0.99
CA THR A 27 11.19 -7.76 -2.14
C THR A 27 11.05 -6.32 -1.68
N ASP A 28 11.52 -5.38 -2.50
CA ASP A 28 11.38 -3.95 -2.20
C ASP A 28 9.96 -3.44 -2.48
N SER A 29 9.24 -4.13 -3.37
CA SER A 29 7.87 -3.78 -3.75
C SER A 29 6.99 -5.02 -3.96
N THR A 30 5.70 -4.91 -3.65
CA THR A 30 4.68 -5.94 -3.90
C THR A 30 3.73 -5.53 -5.01
N ILE A 31 3.20 -6.53 -5.73
CA ILE A 31 2.22 -6.28 -6.79
C ILE A 31 0.94 -5.72 -6.15
N GLY A 32 0.57 -4.50 -6.53
CA GLY A 32 -0.60 -3.78 -6.04
C GLY A 32 -0.27 -2.55 -5.19
N PHE A 33 0.96 -2.44 -4.64
CA PHE A 33 1.37 -1.31 -3.82
C PHE A 33 1.28 0.03 -4.57
N ASP A 34 1.87 0.13 -5.75
CA ASP A 34 1.86 1.36 -6.57
C ASP A 34 0.44 1.80 -6.95
N THR A 35 -0.43 0.86 -7.32
CA THR A 35 -1.83 1.17 -7.65
C THR A 35 -2.60 1.69 -6.43
N ALA A 36 -2.40 1.07 -5.26
CA ALA A 36 -3.00 1.54 -4.01
C ALA A 36 -2.49 2.92 -3.61
N LEU A 37 -1.18 3.16 -3.72
CA LEU A 37 -0.56 4.45 -3.45
C LEU A 37 -1.15 5.57 -4.31
N ASN A 38 -1.21 5.38 -5.63
CA ASN A 38 -1.80 6.36 -6.54
C ASN A 38 -3.29 6.62 -6.25
N THR A 39 -4.03 5.60 -5.83
CA THR A 39 -5.43 5.77 -5.38
C THR A 39 -5.54 6.68 -4.16
N ILE A 40 -4.63 6.53 -3.19
CA ILE A 40 -4.59 7.38 -1.99
C ILE A 40 -4.23 8.82 -2.39
N VAL A 41 -3.20 9.01 -3.22
CA VAL A 41 -2.77 10.33 -3.68
C VAL A 41 -3.92 11.09 -4.35
N GLU A 42 -4.65 10.43 -5.27
CA GLU A 42 -5.79 11.03 -5.96
C GLU A 42 -6.91 11.44 -4.99
N ALA A 43 -7.17 10.62 -3.95
CA ALA A 43 -8.16 10.94 -2.93
C ALA A 43 -7.74 12.15 -2.08
N VAL A 44 -6.47 12.22 -1.68
CA VAL A 44 -5.92 13.34 -0.89
C VAL A 44 -5.90 14.64 -1.70
N ASP A 45 -5.55 14.60 -2.98
CA ASP A 45 -5.57 15.78 -3.85
C ASP A 45 -6.98 16.39 -3.91
N LYS A 46 -8.02 15.56 -4.06
CA LYS A 46 -9.42 16.02 -4.02
C LYS A 46 -9.79 16.64 -2.68
N LEU A 47 -9.31 16.09 -1.57
CA LEU A 47 -9.56 16.64 -0.24
C LEU A 47 -8.84 17.97 -0.01
N ARG A 48 -7.62 18.12 -0.55
CA ARG A 48 -6.80 19.33 -0.42
C ARG A 48 -7.48 20.55 -1.01
N ASP A 49 -8.12 20.42 -2.17
CA ASP A 49 -8.84 21.52 -2.82
C ASP A 49 -9.95 22.09 -1.92
N THR A 50 -10.72 21.20 -1.30
CA THR A 50 -11.83 21.60 -0.42
C THR A 50 -11.33 22.13 0.93
N SER A 51 -10.26 21.55 1.46
CA SER A 51 -9.65 21.92 2.74
C SER A 51 -9.03 23.30 2.69
N THR A 52 -8.30 23.60 1.61
CA THR A 52 -7.66 24.92 1.38
C THR A 52 -8.71 26.02 1.23
N SER A 53 -9.81 25.73 0.54
CA SER A 53 -10.90 26.70 0.31
C SER A 53 -11.64 27.11 1.59
N HIS A 54 -11.67 26.25 2.61
CA HIS A 54 -12.45 26.47 3.84
C HIS A 54 -11.60 26.52 5.11
N GLY A 55 -10.26 26.50 4.98
CA GLY A 55 -9.34 26.49 6.13
C GLY A 55 -9.55 25.27 7.05
N ARG A 56 -9.80 24.08 6.48
CA ARG A 56 -10.07 22.85 7.22
C ARG A 56 -8.85 21.94 7.30
N CYS A 57 -8.76 21.17 8.38
CA CYS A 57 -7.85 20.04 8.51
C CYS A 57 -8.60 18.75 8.18
N SER A 58 -7.95 17.84 7.48
CA SER A 58 -8.51 16.54 7.09
C SER A 58 -7.62 15.41 7.63
N VAL A 59 -8.24 14.35 8.15
CA VAL A 59 -7.55 13.12 8.56
C VAL A 59 -7.97 12.01 7.61
N VAL A 60 -7.00 11.30 7.04
CA VAL A 60 -7.22 10.25 6.03
C VAL A 60 -6.68 8.93 6.56
N GLU A 61 -7.56 7.95 6.75
CA GLU A 61 -7.20 6.58 7.12
C GLU A 61 -6.88 5.78 5.85
N VAL A 62 -5.76 5.07 5.86
CA VAL A 62 -5.31 4.22 4.74
C VAL A 62 -5.07 2.79 5.21
N MET A 63 -5.11 1.85 4.27
CA MET A 63 -4.76 0.45 4.51
C MET A 63 -3.24 0.29 4.76
N GLY A 64 -2.80 -0.93 5.06
CA GLY A 64 -1.39 -1.24 5.34
C GLY A 64 -1.19 -2.28 6.44
N ARG A 65 -2.26 -2.67 7.15
CA ARG A 65 -2.21 -3.61 8.30
C ARG A 65 -1.13 -3.16 9.29
N ASP A 66 -0.07 -3.96 9.45
CA ASP A 66 1.04 -3.71 10.37
C ASP A 66 2.24 -3.03 9.67
N ALA A 67 2.11 -2.71 8.38
CA ALA A 67 3.10 -2.02 7.56
C ALA A 67 2.66 -0.57 7.28
N GLY A 68 3.57 0.38 7.51
CA GLY A 68 3.32 1.80 7.35
C GLY A 68 3.58 2.36 5.95
N ASP A 69 3.97 1.52 4.99
CA ASP A 69 4.49 1.99 3.70
C ASP A 69 3.47 2.81 2.91
N LEU A 70 2.20 2.38 2.85
CA LEU A 70 1.16 3.16 2.16
C LEU A 70 0.98 4.54 2.78
N ALA A 71 0.92 4.63 4.11
CA ALA A 71 0.76 5.89 4.82
C ALA A 71 1.98 6.81 4.65
N LEU A 72 3.19 6.24 4.79
CA LEU A 72 4.45 6.96 4.68
C LEU A 72 4.66 7.53 3.27
N TYR A 73 4.54 6.69 2.25
CA TYR A 73 4.76 7.10 0.86
C TYR A 73 3.66 8.04 0.37
N ALA A 74 2.40 7.81 0.74
CA ALA A 74 1.31 8.72 0.40
C ALA A 74 1.49 10.09 1.06
N GLY A 75 1.92 10.14 2.33
CA GLY A 75 2.19 11.39 3.03
C GLY A 75 3.27 12.22 2.34
N ILE A 76 4.38 11.58 1.96
CA ILE A 76 5.46 12.24 1.21
C ILE A 76 4.96 12.74 -0.15
N ALA A 77 4.21 11.91 -0.89
CA ALA A 77 3.73 12.26 -2.23
C ALA A 77 2.70 13.40 -2.22
N THR A 78 1.91 13.53 -1.16
CA THR A 78 0.82 14.51 -1.06
C THR A 78 1.17 15.76 -0.26
N GLY A 79 2.31 15.75 0.45
CA GLY A 79 2.75 16.85 1.31
C GLY A 79 2.00 16.92 2.63
N ALA A 80 1.68 15.76 3.21
CA ALA A 80 1.02 15.63 4.52
C ALA A 80 1.93 16.01 5.69
#